data_AF-A0A924GXC9-F1
#
_entry.id   AF-A0A924GXC9-F1
#
_cell.length_a   1.000
_cell.length_b   1.000
_cell.length_c   1.000
_cell.angle_alpha   90.00
_cell.angle_beta   90.00
_cell.angle_gamma   90.00
#
_symmetry.space_group_name_H-M   'P 1'
#
loop_
_entity.id
_entity.type
_entity.pdbx_description
1 polymer ?
#
loop_
_entity_poly.entity_id
_entity_poly.type
_entity_poly.pdbx_seq_one_letter_code
_entity_poly.pdbx_strand_id
1 'polypeptide(L)'
;MLQPARAQSYCASDGQSRPVALVERFINADCRDCWADPATLLTRQRELVLDWVLPGTQGEDAPLSAVATRDGLKRLQTLDATPPARSSSRRTTVADGKGKLRVAHGLPVSGYIGTSIEYKQVPADAVGQPWSAWLALVEIIPAGTEGTPVARHLVRNLIQPIWDGRKQLSKQERLNFIESRSMDVPPGMNTDRVRVIGWVQDAQGRIVAAAQSRCAGK
;
A
#
# COMPACT_ATOMS: atom_id res chain seq x y z
N MET A 1 -8.40 35.30 18.67
CA MET A 1 -8.78 34.16 17.81
C MET A 1 -7.85 33.00 18.16
N LEU A 2 -8.33 31.99 18.90
CA LEU A 2 -7.51 30.82 19.21
C LEU A 2 -7.48 29.89 17.99
N GLN A 3 -6.29 29.64 17.46
CA GLN A 3 -6.06 28.53 16.53
C GLN A 3 -6.27 27.21 17.29
N PRO A 4 -7.17 26.32 16.86
CA PRO A 4 -7.17 24.98 17.40
C PRO A 4 -5.93 24.26 16.88
N ALA A 5 -4.99 23.95 17.79
CA ALA A 5 -3.97 22.94 17.55
C ALA A 5 -4.70 21.60 17.35
N ARG A 6 -5.00 21.25 16.10
CA ARG A 6 -5.47 19.90 15.77
C ARG A 6 -4.27 18.98 15.83
N ALA A 7 -3.97 18.47 17.02
CA ALA A 7 -3.19 17.25 17.17
C ALA A 7 -3.99 16.14 16.47
N GLN A 8 -3.73 15.92 15.18
CA GLN A 8 -4.33 14.80 14.48
C GLN A 8 -3.62 13.53 14.93
N SER A 9 -4.30 12.77 15.79
CA SER A 9 -3.85 11.47 16.27
C SER A 9 -3.97 10.35 15.23
N TYR A 10 -4.31 10.68 13.98
CA TYR A 10 -4.44 9.71 12.90
C TYR A 10 -4.27 10.37 11.53
N CYS A 11 -3.91 9.56 10.53
CA CYS A 11 -3.74 9.96 9.14
C CYS A 11 -4.73 9.23 8.26
N ALA A 12 -5.32 9.89 7.27
CA ALA A 12 -6.38 9.32 6.44
C ALA A 12 -6.35 9.82 4.99
N SER A 13 -7.02 9.10 4.09
CA SER A 13 -7.15 9.47 2.69
C SER A 13 -8.27 10.49 2.41
N ASP A 14 -8.90 11.02 3.45
CA ASP A 14 -10.04 11.94 3.34
C ASP A 14 -9.65 13.19 2.53
N GLY A 15 -10.50 13.58 1.57
CA GLY A 15 -10.29 14.75 0.71
C GLY A 15 -9.22 14.59 -0.38
N GLN A 16 -8.53 13.45 -0.47
CA GLN A 16 -7.54 13.22 -1.52
C GLN A 16 -8.19 12.87 -2.87
N SER A 17 -7.55 13.30 -3.96
CA SER A 17 -7.95 12.92 -5.31
C SER A 17 -7.81 11.41 -5.51
N ARG A 18 -8.80 10.81 -6.19
CA ARG A 18 -8.72 9.40 -6.58
C ARG A 18 -7.50 9.14 -7.46
N PRO A 19 -6.64 8.18 -7.12
CA PRO A 19 -5.56 7.74 -7.99
C PRO A 19 -6.09 7.14 -9.29
N VAL A 20 -5.30 7.27 -10.36
CA VAL A 20 -5.62 6.75 -11.70
C VAL A 20 -4.79 5.53 -12.08
N ALA A 21 -3.69 5.28 -11.38
CA ALA A 21 -2.85 4.10 -11.57
C ALA A 21 -2.09 3.75 -10.29
N LEU A 22 -1.72 2.47 -10.20
CA LEU A 22 -0.77 1.93 -9.26
C LEU A 22 0.52 1.58 -9.99
N VAL A 23 1.64 2.13 -9.55
CA VAL A 23 2.99 1.83 -10.04
C VAL A 23 3.68 0.96 -9.01
N GLU A 24 4.01 -0.26 -9.38
CA GLU A 24 4.65 -1.23 -8.48
C GLU A 24 6.08 -1.46 -8.99
N ARG A 25 7.07 -1.22 -8.13
CA ARG A 25 8.50 -1.36 -8.42
C ARG A 25 9.03 -2.51 -7.58
N PHE A 26 9.40 -3.61 -8.23
CA PHE A 26 9.93 -4.80 -7.58
C PHE A 26 11.44 -4.79 -7.69
N ILE A 27 12.13 -4.88 -6.56
CA ILE A 27 13.59 -4.73 -6.45
C ILE A 27 14.11 -5.99 -5.75
N ASN A 28 15.04 -6.70 -6.37
CA ASN A 28 15.71 -7.82 -5.74
C ASN A 28 16.68 -7.31 -4.67
N ALA A 29 16.63 -7.88 -3.46
CA ALA A 29 17.48 -7.46 -2.35
C ALA A 29 18.99 -7.63 -2.61
N ASP A 30 19.37 -8.52 -3.53
CA ASP A 30 20.76 -8.73 -3.95
C ASP A 30 21.31 -7.55 -4.75
N CYS A 31 20.44 -6.69 -5.31
CA CYS A 31 20.81 -5.64 -6.24
C CYS A 31 20.82 -4.25 -5.59
N ARG A 32 21.93 -3.90 -4.91
CA ARG A 32 22.14 -2.55 -4.35
C ARG A 32 22.01 -1.45 -5.41
N ASP A 33 22.55 -1.67 -6.59
CA ASP A 33 22.51 -0.67 -7.68
C ASP A 33 21.09 -0.42 -8.19
N CYS A 34 20.18 -1.40 -8.10
CA CYS A 34 18.79 -1.24 -8.49
C CYS A 34 18.04 -0.26 -7.57
N TRP A 35 18.43 -0.19 -6.29
CA TRP A 35 17.91 0.79 -5.34
C TRP A 35 18.39 2.22 -5.66
N ALA A 36 19.65 2.33 -6.10
CA ALA A 36 20.32 3.57 -6.44
C ALA A 36 20.13 4.01 -7.91
N ASP A 37 19.36 3.27 -8.71
CA ASP A 37 19.23 3.52 -10.15
C ASP A 37 18.46 4.83 -10.44
N PRO A 38 19.09 5.85 -11.06
CA PRO A 38 18.42 7.10 -11.43
C PRO A 38 17.38 6.91 -12.54
N ALA A 39 17.44 5.82 -13.31
CA ALA A 39 16.46 5.48 -14.33
C ALA A 39 15.20 4.81 -13.76
N THR A 40 15.09 4.71 -12.43
CA THR A 40 13.89 4.20 -11.76
C THR A 40 12.63 4.91 -12.27
N LEU A 41 11.60 4.13 -12.60
CA LEU A 41 10.31 4.66 -13.06
C LEU A 41 9.72 5.66 -12.06
N LEU A 42 9.54 6.89 -12.53
CA LEU A 42 8.93 7.99 -11.77
C LEU A 42 7.40 7.91 -11.80
N THR A 43 6.78 8.39 -10.73
CA THR A 43 5.33 8.58 -10.64
C THR A 43 4.89 9.82 -11.37
N ARG A 44 3.72 9.72 -12.01
CA ARG A 44 3.00 10.86 -12.58
C ARG A 44 1.97 11.39 -11.60
N GLN A 45 1.37 12.53 -11.92
CA GLN A 45 0.26 13.06 -11.11
C GLN A 45 -0.84 12.01 -10.95
N ARG A 46 -1.34 11.88 -9.71
CA ARG A 46 -2.40 10.94 -9.32
C ARG A 46 -2.05 9.47 -9.49
N GLU A 47 -0.78 9.11 -9.63
CA GLU A 47 -0.33 7.72 -9.51
C GLU A 47 0.07 7.42 -8.06
N LEU A 48 -0.29 6.24 -7.56
CA LEU A 48 0.31 5.69 -6.35
C LEU A 48 1.53 4.86 -6.71
N VAL A 49 2.50 4.80 -5.82
CA VAL A 49 3.67 3.93 -5.99
C VAL A 49 3.91 3.06 -4.78
N LEU A 50 4.39 1.85 -5.05
CA LEU A 50 4.83 0.87 -4.07
C LEU A 50 6.21 0.36 -4.49
N ASP A 51 7.18 0.41 -3.59
CA ASP A 51 8.47 -0.24 -3.73
C ASP A 51 8.48 -1.51 -2.91
N TRP A 52 8.64 -2.64 -3.59
CA TRP A 52 8.74 -3.95 -2.99
C TRP A 52 10.20 -4.39 -3.04
N VAL A 53 10.85 -4.51 -1.89
CA VAL A 53 12.16 -5.18 -1.80
C VAL A 53 11.91 -6.66 -1.54
N LEU A 54 12.32 -7.49 -2.48
CA LEU A 54 12.08 -8.93 -2.50
C LEU A 54 13.31 -9.67 -1.97
N PRO A 55 13.15 -10.72 -1.16
CA PRO A 55 14.25 -11.59 -0.79
C PRO A 55 14.98 -12.12 -2.03
N GLY A 56 16.31 -11.99 -2.02
CA GLY A 56 17.20 -12.51 -3.05
C GLY A 56 17.77 -13.88 -2.69
N THR A 57 18.79 -14.32 -3.42
CA THR A 57 19.47 -15.60 -3.16
C THR A 57 20.55 -15.48 -2.09
N GLN A 58 21.00 -14.27 -1.75
CA GLN A 58 22.01 -14.03 -0.70
C GLN A 58 21.41 -14.02 0.72
N GLY A 59 20.09 -14.16 0.85
CA GLY A 59 19.42 -14.21 2.16
C GLY A 59 19.68 -12.94 2.99
N GLU A 60 20.10 -13.14 4.24
CA GLU A 60 20.40 -12.03 5.17
C GLU A 60 21.67 -11.25 4.78
N ASP A 61 22.56 -11.84 3.99
CA ASP A 61 23.78 -11.18 3.50
C ASP A 61 23.51 -10.24 2.32
N ALA A 62 22.30 -10.27 1.75
CA ALA A 62 21.92 -9.38 0.67
C ALA A 62 22.01 -7.91 1.11
N PRO A 63 22.49 -6.98 0.25
CA PRO A 63 22.70 -5.58 0.63
C PRO A 63 21.42 -4.84 1.05
N LEU A 64 20.24 -5.33 0.67
CA LEU A 64 18.94 -4.76 1.07
C LEU A 64 18.11 -5.71 1.95
N SER A 65 18.73 -6.76 2.53
CA SER A 65 18.04 -7.79 3.33
C SER A 65 17.21 -7.21 4.47
N ALA A 66 17.72 -6.17 5.15
CA ALA A 66 17.08 -5.52 6.29
C ALA A 66 15.66 -4.95 6.02
N VAL A 67 15.30 -4.77 4.75
CA VAL A 67 13.98 -4.27 4.33
C VAL A 67 13.27 -5.21 3.37
N ALA A 68 13.87 -6.36 3.07
CA ALA A 68 13.30 -7.34 2.17
C ALA A 68 12.15 -8.11 2.85
N THR A 69 10.98 -8.16 2.21
CA THR A 69 9.80 -8.83 2.77
C THR A 69 9.19 -9.81 1.78
N ARG A 70 8.57 -10.87 2.31
CA ARG A 70 7.83 -11.85 1.48
C ARG A 70 6.50 -11.29 0.93
N ASP A 71 6.06 -10.13 1.40
CA ASP A 71 4.82 -9.49 0.96
C ASP A 71 4.82 -9.18 -0.54
N GLY A 72 5.96 -8.73 -1.07
CA GLY A 72 6.11 -8.49 -2.50
C GLY A 72 6.02 -9.78 -3.34
N LEU A 73 6.45 -10.93 -2.79
CA LEU A 73 6.29 -12.23 -3.46
C LEU A 73 4.82 -12.64 -3.54
N LYS A 74 4.05 -12.40 -2.47
CA LYS A 74 2.60 -12.60 -2.46
C LYS A 74 1.92 -11.76 -3.54
N ARG A 75 2.34 -10.50 -3.67
CA ARG A 75 1.82 -9.61 -4.70
C ARG A 75 2.17 -10.12 -6.11
N LEU A 76 3.42 -10.50 -6.37
CA LEU A 76 3.84 -11.08 -7.65
C LEU A 76 3.04 -12.33 -8.04
N GLN A 77 2.75 -13.21 -7.08
CA GLN A 77 1.92 -14.38 -7.31
C GLN A 77 0.52 -14.00 -7.82
N THR A 78 -0.11 -12.99 -7.24
CA THR A 78 -1.44 -12.50 -7.72
C THR A 78 -1.38 -11.79 -9.07
N LEU A 79 -0.20 -11.37 -9.49
CA LEU A 79 0.05 -10.70 -10.75
C LEU A 79 0.48 -11.68 -11.86
N ASP A 80 0.58 -12.97 -11.53
CA ASP A 80 1.15 -14.04 -12.36
C ASP A 80 2.54 -13.66 -12.92
N ALA A 81 3.37 -13.11 -12.03
CA ALA A 81 4.70 -12.61 -12.37
C ALA A 81 5.77 -13.31 -11.52
N THR A 82 6.95 -13.50 -12.12
CA THR A 82 8.10 -14.06 -11.42
C THR A 82 8.93 -12.95 -10.76
N PRO A 83 9.63 -13.24 -9.64
CA PRO A 83 10.59 -12.31 -9.05
C PRO A 83 11.68 -11.93 -10.08
N PRO A 84 11.94 -10.63 -10.31
CA PRO A 84 12.97 -10.21 -11.24
C PRO A 84 14.37 -10.52 -10.69
N ALA A 85 15.31 -10.87 -11.57
CA ALA A 85 16.71 -11.06 -11.19
C ALA A 85 17.37 -9.76 -10.66
N ARG A 86 16.90 -8.59 -11.13
CA ARG A 86 17.41 -7.27 -10.73
C ARG A 86 16.28 -6.40 -10.20
N SER A 87 15.47 -5.88 -11.12
CA SER A 87 14.28 -5.11 -10.79
C SER A 87 13.29 -5.16 -11.94
N SER A 88 12.01 -4.93 -11.65
CA SER A 88 10.97 -4.74 -12.65
C SER A 88 10.00 -3.66 -12.17
N SER A 89 9.23 -3.10 -13.10
CA SER A 89 8.20 -2.13 -12.76
C SER A 89 6.94 -2.43 -13.55
N ARG A 90 5.80 -2.27 -12.90
CA ARG A 90 4.48 -2.47 -13.50
C ARG A 90 3.60 -1.27 -13.21
N ARG A 91 2.94 -0.75 -14.24
CA ARG A 91 1.91 0.28 -14.10
C ARG A 91 0.56 -0.36 -14.40
N THR A 92 -0.36 -0.30 -13.44
CA THR A 92 -1.72 -0.85 -13.55
C THR A 92 -2.73 0.28 -13.39
N THR A 93 -3.61 0.45 -14.38
CA THR A 93 -4.68 1.45 -14.32
C THR A 93 -5.67 1.12 -13.21
N VAL A 94 -6.11 2.15 -12.48
CA VAL A 94 -7.25 2.06 -11.56
C VAL A 94 -8.49 2.38 -12.38
N ALA A 95 -9.41 1.42 -12.50
CA ALA A 95 -10.67 1.61 -13.19
C ALA A 95 -11.51 2.69 -12.49
N ASP A 96 -12.37 3.37 -13.25
CA ASP A 96 -13.29 4.38 -12.69
C ASP A 96 -14.46 3.71 -11.98
N GLY A 97 -14.19 3.16 -10.80
CA GLY A 97 -15.16 2.52 -9.94
C GLY A 97 -16.14 3.53 -9.33
N LYS A 98 -17.41 3.11 -9.19
CA LYS A 98 -18.44 3.91 -8.52
C LYS A 98 -18.18 4.07 -7.01
N GLY A 99 -17.54 3.08 -6.38
CA GLY A 99 -17.28 3.10 -4.95
C GLY A 99 -16.22 4.09 -4.51
N LYS A 100 -16.13 4.34 -3.21
CA LYS A 100 -15.15 5.25 -2.59
C LYS A 100 -14.29 4.45 -1.63
N LEU A 101 -12.99 4.36 -1.93
CA LEU A 101 -12.02 3.75 -1.04
C LEU A 101 -11.47 4.79 -0.05
N ARG A 102 -11.43 4.40 1.21
CA ARG A 102 -10.79 5.14 2.28
C ARG A 102 -9.77 4.25 2.98
N VAL A 103 -8.61 4.81 3.27
CA VAL A 103 -7.59 4.18 4.13
C VAL A 103 -7.19 5.13 5.25
N ALA A 104 -6.87 4.58 6.41
CA ALA A 104 -6.39 5.37 7.54
C ALA A 104 -5.50 4.56 8.46
N HIS A 105 -4.63 5.25 9.21
CA HIS A 105 -3.87 4.68 10.31
C HIS A 105 -3.82 5.61 11.51
N GLY A 106 -3.70 5.05 12.71
CA GLY A 106 -3.51 5.77 13.96
C GLY A 106 -2.04 6.11 14.24
N LEU A 107 -1.75 6.39 15.51
CA LEU A 107 -0.38 6.53 16.01
C LEU A 107 0.27 5.14 16.23
N PRO A 108 1.59 5.02 16.06
CA PRO A 108 2.33 3.87 16.54
C PRO A 108 2.25 3.78 18.07
N VAL A 109 1.90 2.60 18.60
CA VAL A 109 1.85 2.31 20.04
C VAL A 109 2.38 0.91 20.26
N SER A 110 3.36 0.76 21.15
CA SER A 110 3.94 -0.54 21.55
C SER A 110 4.39 -1.44 20.39
N GLY A 111 4.96 -0.85 19.33
CA GLY A 111 5.44 -1.59 18.16
C GLY A 111 4.35 -1.96 17.15
N TYR A 112 3.13 -1.45 17.30
CA TYR A 112 2.02 -1.67 16.38
C TYR A 112 1.40 -0.35 15.92
N ILE A 113 0.72 -0.39 14.78
CA ILE A 113 -0.09 0.71 14.29
C ILE A 113 -1.48 0.20 13.89
N GLY A 114 -2.53 0.86 14.39
CA GLY A 114 -3.89 0.56 13.97
C GLY A 114 -4.11 1.04 12.53
N THR A 115 -4.61 0.18 11.65
CA THR A 115 -4.86 0.48 10.23
C THR A 115 -6.27 0.10 9.81
N SER A 116 -6.81 0.78 8.80
CA SER A 116 -8.12 0.49 8.25
C SER A 116 -8.18 0.71 6.75
N ILE A 117 -9.00 -0.09 6.08
CA ILE A 117 -9.41 0.05 4.69
C ILE A 117 -10.92 -0.14 4.60
N GLU A 118 -11.58 0.80 3.95
CA GLU A 118 -13.04 0.83 3.84
C GLU A 118 -13.44 1.21 2.41
N TYR A 119 -14.18 0.32 1.75
CA TYR A 119 -14.74 0.56 0.42
C TYR A 119 -16.24 0.80 0.52
N LYS A 120 -16.64 2.07 0.36
CA LYS A 120 -18.03 2.52 0.45
C LYS A 120 -18.72 2.49 -0.90
N GLN A 121 -20.04 2.38 -0.87
CA GLN A 121 -20.89 2.35 -2.07
C GLN A 121 -20.46 1.20 -2.99
N VAL A 122 -20.32 0.02 -2.39
CA VAL A 122 -19.94 -1.21 -3.07
C VAL A 122 -20.92 -1.48 -4.22
N PRO A 123 -20.43 -1.73 -5.46
CA PRO A 123 -21.27 -2.11 -6.58
C PRO A 123 -22.08 -3.39 -6.28
N ALA A 124 -23.32 -3.47 -6.76
CA ALA A 124 -24.20 -4.61 -6.46
C ALA A 124 -23.66 -5.96 -6.99
N ASP A 125 -22.92 -5.93 -8.09
CA ASP A 125 -22.24 -7.07 -8.71
C ASP A 125 -21.00 -7.54 -7.93
N ALA A 126 -20.53 -6.76 -6.95
CA ALA A 126 -19.44 -7.18 -6.05
C ALA A 126 -19.93 -8.12 -4.93
N VAL A 127 -21.22 -8.10 -4.58
CA VAL A 127 -21.74 -8.89 -3.46
C VAL A 127 -21.72 -10.38 -3.79
N GLY A 128 -21.06 -11.18 -2.94
CA GLY A 128 -20.92 -12.63 -3.14
C GLY A 128 -19.79 -13.02 -4.10
N GLN A 129 -19.08 -12.06 -4.69
CA GLN A 129 -17.90 -12.29 -5.51
C GLN A 129 -16.62 -12.18 -4.66
N PRO A 130 -15.56 -12.95 -4.95
CA PRO A 130 -14.33 -12.96 -4.16
C PRO A 130 -13.46 -11.73 -4.46
N TRP A 131 -13.88 -10.55 -4.01
CA TRP A 131 -13.06 -9.35 -4.13
C TRP A 131 -11.92 -9.40 -3.11
N SER A 132 -10.81 -8.75 -3.43
CA SER A 132 -9.66 -8.67 -2.54
C SER A 132 -9.33 -7.22 -2.23
N ALA A 133 -9.12 -6.93 -0.96
CA ALA A 133 -8.52 -5.68 -0.52
C ALA A 133 -7.04 -5.90 -0.23
N TRP A 134 -6.25 -4.86 -0.40
CA TRP A 134 -4.85 -4.82 -0.03
C TRP A 134 -4.62 -3.54 0.76
N LEU A 135 -3.93 -3.66 1.88
CA LEU A 135 -3.56 -2.55 2.74
C LEU A 135 -2.09 -2.70 3.10
N ALA A 136 -1.25 -1.85 2.51
CA ALA A 136 0.18 -1.82 2.71
C ALA A 136 0.54 -0.73 3.73
N LEU A 137 1.37 -1.11 4.71
CA LEU A 137 2.11 -0.17 5.54
C LEU A 137 3.36 0.25 4.78
N VAL A 138 3.51 1.55 4.57
CA VAL A 138 4.50 2.11 3.67
C VAL A 138 5.35 3.14 4.40
N GLU A 139 6.67 3.04 4.24
CA GLU A 139 7.63 4.04 4.67
C GLU A 139 8.01 4.93 3.48
N ILE A 140 7.83 6.24 3.63
CA ILE A 140 8.20 7.21 2.60
C ILE A 140 9.67 7.60 2.79
N ILE A 141 10.50 7.31 1.78
CA ILE A 141 11.91 7.70 1.75
C ILE A 141 12.07 8.85 0.75
N PRO A 142 12.48 10.04 1.20
CA PRO A 142 12.71 11.17 0.31
C PRO A 142 13.81 10.89 -0.73
N ALA A 143 13.69 11.50 -1.91
CA ALA A 143 14.75 11.46 -2.92
C ALA A 143 16.06 12.06 -2.37
N GLY A 144 17.20 11.45 -2.71
CA GLY A 144 18.52 11.87 -2.25
C GLY A 144 18.87 11.40 -0.83
N THR A 145 17.99 10.64 -0.18
CA THR A 145 18.24 10.04 1.14
C THR A 145 18.39 8.53 1.03
N GLU A 146 19.07 7.92 2.00
CA GLU A 146 19.14 6.45 2.13
C GLU A 146 19.59 5.74 0.84
N GLY A 147 20.50 6.36 0.08
CA GLY A 147 21.10 5.79 -1.12
C GLY A 147 20.19 5.73 -2.34
N THR A 148 19.03 6.41 -2.35
CA THR A 148 18.13 6.43 -3.50
C THR A 148 18.02 7.82 -4.14
N PRO A 149 18.11 7.95 -5.48
CA PRO A 149 17.99 9.24 -6.17
C PRO A 149 16.53 9.69 -6.36
N VAL A 150 15.55 8.83 -6.09
CA VAL A 150 14.11 9.10 -6.29
C VAL A 150 13.35 8.88 -4.99
N ALA A 151 12.15 9.45 -4.87
CA ALA A 151 11.29 9.17 -3.73
C ALA A 151 10.81 7.72 -3.77
N ARG A 152 10.90 7.02 -2.63
CA ARG A 152 10.45 5.63 -2.46
C ARG A 152 9.28 5.54 -1.50
N HIS A 153 8.39 4.60 -1.79
CA HIS A 153 7.23 4.22 -0.99
C HIS A 153 7.44 2.75 -0.62
N LEU A 154 8.37 2.51 0.29
CA LEU A 154 8.85 1.20 0.66
C LEU A 154 7.78 0.44 1.44
N VAL A 155 7.34 -0.70 0.92
CA VAL A 155 6.36 -1.55 1.61
C VAL A 155 7.05 -2.30 2.74
N ARG A 156 6.53 -2.14 3.96
CA ARG A 156 7.08 -2.71 5.18
C ARG A 156 6.23 -3.85 5.75
N ASN A 157 4.91 -3.80 5.54
CA ASN A 157 3.95 -4.80 6.00
C ASN A 157 2.71 -4.78 5.10
N LEU A 158 1.98 -5.89 5.02
CA LEU A 158 0.82 -6.05 4.14
C LEU A 158 -0.30 -6.87 4.78
N ILE A 159 -1.51 -6.32 4.76
CA ILE A 159 -2.75 -7.07 5.03
C ILE A 159 -3.50 -7.22 3.72
N GLN A 160 -3.99 -8.44 3.45
CA GLN A 160 -4.83 -8.73 2.28
C GLN A 160 -6.13 -9.42 2.74
N PRO A 161 -7.20 -8.66 3.03
CA PRO A 161 -8.50 -9.21 3.35
C PRO A 161 -9.19 -9.73 2.09
N ILE A 162 -9.91 -10.83 2.22
CA ILE A 162 -10.84 -11.31 1.20
C ILE A 162 -12.22 -10.79 1.56
N TRP A 163 -12.85 -10.08 0.63
CA TRP A 163 -14.20 -9.55 0.73
C TRP A 163 -15.11 -10.34 -0.21
N ASP A 164 -15.56 -11.49 0.26
CA ASP A 164 -16.45 -12.39 -0.48
C ASP A 164 -17.92 -12.27 -0.06
N GLY A 165 -18.24 -11.40 0.91
CA GLY A 165 -19.59 -11.19 1.41
C GLY A 165 -20.23 -12.44 2.04
N ARG A 166 -19.43 -13.47 2.41
CA ARG A 166 -19.94 -14.79 2.87
C ARG A 166 -20.50 -14.79 4.30
N LYS A 167 -20.31 -13.72 5.08
CA LYS A 167 -21.08 -13.52 6.32
C LYS A 167 -22.43 -12.91 5.95
N GLN A 168 -23.53 -13.32 6.59
CA GLN A 168 -24.84 -12.68 6.38
C GLN A 168 -24.74 -11.19 6.77
N LEU A 169 -24.40 -10.35 5.80
CA LEU A 169 -24.25 -8.91 5.97
C LEU A 169 -25.65 -8.28 6.03
N SER A 170 -25.87 -7.43 7.04
CA SER A 170 -27.03 -6.54 7.09
C SER A 170 -27.10 -5.66 5.83
N LYS A 171 -28.26 -5.05 5.53
CA LYS A 171 -28.42 -4.18 4.36
C LYS A 171 -27.39 -3.04 4.29
N GLN A 172 -26.92 -2.53 5.43
CA GLN A 172 -25.88 -1.50 5.51
C GLN A 172 -24.48 -2.06 5.29
N GLU A 173 -24.17 -3.26 5.78
CA GLU A 173 -22.89 -3.93 5.56
C GLU A 173 -22.73 -4.43 4.11
N ARG A 174 -23.84 -4.69 3.40
CA ARG A 174 -23.81 -4.94 1.94
C ARG A 174 -23.34 -3.73 1.13
N LEU A 175 -23.40 -2.52 1.68
CA LEU A 175 -23.04 -1.27 1.00
C LEU A 175 -21.59 -0.84 1.27
N ASN A 176 -20.94 -1.40 2.30
CA ASN A 176 -19.61 -1.00 2.73
C ASN A 176 -18.79 -2.24 3.13
N PHE A 177 -17.66 -2.47 2.46
CA PHE A 177 -16.67 -3.43 2.92
C PHE A 177 -15.65 -2.73 3.81
N ILE A 178 -15.38 -3.28 4.99
CA ILE A 178 -14.45 -2.69 5.96
C ILE A 178 -13.54 -3.75 6.55
N GLU A 179 -12.27 -3.39 6.70
CA GLU A 179 -11.30 -4.11 7.50
C GLU A 179 -10.59 -3.11 8.41
N SER A 180 -10.42 -3.45 9.69
CA SER A 180 -9.65 -2.68 10.66
C SER A 180 -8.79 -3.62 11.50
N ARG A 181 -7.47 -3.53 11.36
CA ARG A 181 -6.50 -4.40 12.04
C ARG A 181 -5.24 -3.63 12.42
N SER A 182 -4.62 -4.06 13.50
CA SER A 182 -3.27 -3.63 13.84
C SER A 182 -2.26 -4.33 12.93
N MET A 183 -1.27 -3.57 12.46
CA MET A 183 -0.07 -4.09 11.81
C MET A 183 1.11 -3.89 12.77
N ASP A 184 2.02 -4.86 12.83
CA ASP A 184 3.32 -4.62 13.47
C ASP A 184 4.10 -3.56 12.67
N VAL A 185 4.86 -2.75 13.40
CA VAL A 185 5.83 -1.81 12.86
C VAL A 185 7.17 -2.54 12.79
N PRO A 186 7.67 -2.89 11.60
CA PRO A 186 8.88 -3.68 11.49
C PRO A 186 10.10 -2.94 12.06
N PRO A 187 11.11 -3.66 12.56
CA PRO A 187 12.36 -3.06 13.01
C PRO A 187 12.98 -2.13 11.96
N GLY A 188 13.52 -1.00 12.41
CA GLY A 188 14.18 -0.03 11.55
C GLY A 188 13.25 0.87 10.72
N MET A 189 11.93 0.66 10.76
CA MET A 189 10.98 1.55 10.07
C MET A 189 10.89 2.91 10.79
N ASN A 190 11.05 4.00 10.04
CA ASN A 190 10.84 5.36 10.54
C ASN A 190 9.34 5.68 10.64
N THR A 191 8.83 5.74 11.86
CA THR A 191 7.40 5.95 12.13
C THR A 191 6.89 7.34 11.78
N ASP A 192 7.77 8.35 11.66
CA ASP A 192 7.38 9.70 11.25
C ASP A 192 7.05 9.81 9.76
N ARG A 193 7.49 8.83 8.96
CA ARG A 193 7.34 8.78 7.50
C ARG A 193 6.33 7.72 7.05
N VAL A 194 5.55 7.18 7.98
CA VAL A 194 4.55 6.15 7.70
C VAL A 194 3.39 6.71 6.87
N ARG A 195 2.93 5.90 5.92
CA ARG A 195 1.65 6.02 5.24
C ARG A 195 1.01 4.64 5.17
N VAL A 196 -0.30 4.61 4.92
CA VAL A 196 -0.95 3.40 4.42
C VAL A 196 -1.43 3.65 2.99
N ILE A 197 -1.21 2.67 2.13
CA ILE A 197 -1.73 2.63 0.77
C ILE A 197 -2.62 1.42 0.66
N GLY A 198 -3.81 1.58 0.09
CA GLY A 198 -4.69 0.46 -0.14
C GLY A 198 -5.35 0.50 -1.51
N TRP A 199 -5.67 -0.68 -2.01
CA TRP A 199 -6.37 -0.86 -3.27
C TRP A 199 -7.29 -2.08 -3.21
N VAL A 200 -8.30 -2.07 -4.08
CA VAL A 200 -9.30 -3.13 -4.18
C VAL A 200 -9.22 -3.75 -5.56
N GLN A 201 -9.21 -5.08 -5.62
CA GLN A 201 -9.31 -5.86 -6.83
C GLN A 201 -10.64 -6.61 -6.88
N ASP A 202 -11.28 -6.57 -8.05
CA ASP A 202 -12.44 -7.41 -8.32
C ASP A 202 -12.03 -8.88 -8.56
N ALA A 203 -13.02 -9.74 -8.80
CA ALA A 203 -12.80 -11.17 -9.04
C ALA A 203 -11.97 -11.46 -10.31
N GLN A 204 -11.80 -10.49 -11.21
CA GLN A 204 -10.96 -10.59 -12.40
C GLN A 204 -9.55 -10.02 -12.16
N GLY A 205 -9.24 -9.60 -10.94
CA GLY A 205 -7.95 -9.01 -10.58
C GLY A 205 -7.78 -7.55 -11.01
N ARG A 206 -8.83 -6.90 -11.54
CA ARG A 206 -8.76 -5.49 -11.98
C ARG A 206 -8.78 -4.59 -10.75
N ILE A 207 -7.91 -3.58 -10.72
CA ILE A 207 -7.92 -2.59 -9.64
C ILE A 207 -9.07 -1.61 -9.88
N VAL A 208 -10.05 -1.58 -8.98
CA VAL A 208 -11.28 -0.77 -9.13
C VAL A 208 -11.30 0.47 -8.24
N ALA A 209 -10.42 0.52 -7.24
CA ALA A 209 -10.21 1.69 -6.41
C ALA A 209 -8.84 1.61 -5.73
N ALA A 210 -8.24 2.77 -5.47
CA ALA A 210 -7.01 2.89 -4.70
C ALA A 210 -7.05 4.18 -3.85
N ALA A 211 -6.28 4.22 -2.77
CA ALA A 211 -6.19 5.36 -1.87
C ALA A 211 -4.88 5.33 -1.08
N GLN A 212 -4.43 6.51 -0.63
CA GLN A 212 -3.26 6.68 0.23
C GLN A 212 -3.61 7.60 1.39
N SER A 213 -3.15 7.31 2.61
CA SER A 213 -3.33 8.22 3.74
C SER A 213 -2.47 9.48 3.60
N ARG A 214 -2.89 10.59 4.20
CA ARG A 214 -2.06 11.75 4.49
C ARG A 214 -2.31 12.16 5.94
N CYS A 215 -1.25 12.58 6.61
CA CYS A 215 -1.34 13.16 7.93
C CYS A 215 -1.60 14.65 7.76
N ALA A 216 -2.74 15.18 8.23
CA ALA A 216 -2.97 16.61 8.12
C ALA A 216 -2.02 17.36 9.08
N GLY A 217 -1.36 18.41 8.60
CA GLY A 217 -0.44 19.23 9.39
C GLY A 217 1.03 18.81 9.35
N LYS A 218 1.44 17.93 8.43
CA LYS A 218 2.83 17.74 8.02
C LYS A 218 2.96 17.95 6.51
#